data_AF-F9LY89-F1
#
_entry.id   AF-F9LY89-F1
#
_cell.length_a   1.000
_cell.length_b   1.000
_cell.length_c   1.000
_cell.angle_alpha   90.00
_cell.angle_beta   90.00
_cell.angle_gamma   90.00
#
_symmetry.space_group_name_H-M   'P 1'
#
loop_
_entity.id
_entity.type
_entity.pdbx_description
1 polymer ?
#
loop_
_entity_poly.entity_id
_entity_poly.type
_entity_poly.pdbx_seq_one_letter_code
_entity_poly.pdbx_strand_id
1 'polypeptide(L)'
;MSENIPRLTGGILFGLMLEARKPKSKVRIGCLEERTDALSETDIMKSLIDIFTGEIQQMPYRNSFKKNVSEYKKCIISKAGYLPFDDSRFINSFKDSVEQNKKDTLESMSVFINDKFSEQKLKWLVSAVIEIICNDGTIADLETFKVSSNESKLKQKLLEAEVIEIESFLLDVMRYIFVNKIDNTVGKPTFEAWYSKIGERAPWEFTNAELGQHMNGIEITRYNPSVEDVEKQEYIEESDVEFEEEFHSNVESDDAITKQVLNNPKVINQYADNIYNIEHVENLN
;
A
#
# COMPACT_ATOMS: atom_id res chain seq x y z
N MET A 1 -0.04 -1.96 37.03
CA MET A 1 1.00 -2.20 36.01
C MET A 1 1.22 -0.88 35.31
N SER A 2 2.46 -0.41 35.18
CA SER A 2 2.74 0.78 34.37
C SER A 2 2.25 0.51 32.95
N GLU A 3 1.43 1.40 32.39
CA GLU A 3 1.05 1.30 31.00
C GLU A 3 2.33 1.45 30.17
N ASN A 4 2.67 0.41 29.39
CA ASN A 4 3.80 0.47 28.49
C ASN A 4 3.40 1.43 27.35
N ILE A 5 3.95 2.63 27.35
CA ILE A 5 3.67 3.69 26.37
C ILE A 5 5.03 4.11 25.78
N PRO A 6 5.17 4.16 24.44
CA PRO A 6 4.12 3.93 23.44
C PRO A 6 3.86 2.46 23.09
N ARG A 7 2.73 2.21 22.42
CA ARG A 7 2.39 0.94 21.77
C ARG A 7 2.17 1.17 20.28
N LEU A 8 2.91 0.43 19.45
CA LEU A 8 2.68 0.37 18.01
C LEU A 8 1.46 -0.53 17.74
N THR A 9 0.35 0.09 17.35
CA THR A 9 -0.83 -0.61 16.86
C THR A 9 -1.29 -0.04 15.53
N GLY A 10 -2.16 -0.75 14.82
CA GLY A 10 -2.69 -0.27 13.54
C GLY A 10 -3.47 1.05 13.66
N GLY A 11 -4.16 1.29 14.77
CA GLY A 11 -4.84 2.54 15.05
C GLY A 11 -3.88 3.71 15.28
N ILE A 12 -2.77 3.46 15.99
CA ILE A 12 -1.71 4.46 16.20
C ILE A 12 -0.99 4.78 14.89
N LEU A 13 -0.59 3.76 14.12
CA LEU A 13 0.01 3.96 12.80
C LEU A 13 -0.93 4.76 11.88
N PHE A 14 -2.21 4.39 11.85
CA PHE A 14 -3.21 5.11 11.06
C PHE A 14 -3.39 6.56 11.54
N GLY A 15 -3.35 6.81 12.85
CA GLY A 15 -3.33 8.16 13.43
C GLY A 15 -2.17 9.00 12.89
N LEU A 16 -0.96 8.47 12.88
CA LEU A 16 0.22 9.17 12.34
C LEU A 16 0.10 9.43 10.83
N MET A 17 -0.37 8.44 10.05
CA MET A 17 -0.64 8.61 8.63
C MET A 17 -1.63 9.76 8.37
N LEU A 18 -2.65 9.91 9.22
CA LEU A 18 -3.61 11.02 9.12
C LEU A 18 -3.01 12.38 9.46
N GLU A 19 -1.99 12.45 10.32
CA GLU A 19 -1.25 13.69 10.57
C GLU A 19 -0.33 14.05 9.40
N ALA A 20 0.22 13.05 8.72
CA ALA A 20 1.05 13.23 7.52
C ALA A 20 0.26 13.57 6.25
N ARG A 21 -1.08 13.46 6.28
CA ARG A 21 -1.93 13.63 5.10
C ARG A 21 -1.85 15.04 4.51
N LYS A 22 -2.07 15.14 3.20
CA LYS A 22 -2.22 16.42 2.49
C LYS A 22 -3.37 17.24 3.10
N PRO A 23 -3.23 18.58 3.14
CA PRO A 23 -4.36 19.42 3.51
C PRO A 23 -5.50 19.23 2.51
N LYS A 24 -6.74 19.16 3.00
CA LYS A 24 -7.92 19.12 2.11
C LYS A 24 -8.01 20.44 1.35
N SER A 25 -8.07 20.38 0.02
CA SER A 25 -8.37 21.53 -0.82
C SER A 25 -9.85 21.88 -0.67
N LYS A 26 -10.17 22.95 0.05
CA LYS A 26 -11.55 23.49 0.12
C LYS A 26 -11.92 24.23 -1.17
N VAL A 27 -11.55 23.74 -2.35
CA VAL A 27 -12.02 24.34 -3.60
C VAL A 27 -13.35 23.68 -3.95
N ARG A 28 -14.46 24.36 -3.63
CA ARG A 28 -15.75 24.07 -4.25
C ARG A 28 -15.67 24.52 -5.71
N ILE A 29 -15.17 23.65 -6.58
CA ILE A 29 -15.42 23.82 -8.02
C ILE A 29 -16.92 23.58 -8.18
N GLY A 30 -17.57 24.50 -8.90
CA GLY A 30 -19.02 24.68 -8.90
C GLY A 30 -19.84 23.45 -9.31
N CYS A 31 -21.15 23.68 -9.33
CA CYS A 31 -22.23 22.74 -9.63
C CYS A 31 -22.01 21.95 -10.94
N LEU A 32 -21.15 20.92 -10.94
CA LEU A 32 -21.10 19.77 -11.84
C LEU A 32 -19.91 18.89 -11.34
N GLU A 33 -20.21 17.73 -10.76
CA GLU A 33 -19.28 16.76 -10.13
C GLU A 33 -18.60 17.22 -8.82
N GLU A 34 -19.13 16.77 -7.67
CA GLU A 34 -18.42 16.78 -6.39
C GLU A 34 -17.22 15.81 -6.42
N ARG A 35 -16.11 16.20 -7.06
CA ARG A 35 -14.83 15.51 -6.83
C ARG A 35 -14.30 15.92 -5.46
N THR A 36 -14.71 15.19 -4.43
CA THR A 36 -14.07 15.29 -3.12
C THR A 36 -12.63 14.82 -3.23
N ASP A 37 -11.68 15.52 -2.61
CA ASP A 37 -10.23 15.24 -2.70
C ASP A 37 -9.77 13.82 -2.31
N ALA A 38 -10.68 12.92 -1.91
CA ALA A 38 -10.38 11.57 -1.43
C ALA A 38 -9.34 11.54 -0.28
N LEU A 39 -9.39 12.56 0.59
CA LEU A 39 -8.50 12.78 1.75
C LEU A 39 -9.26 12.68 3.09
N SER A 40 -10.48 12.15 3.12
CA SER A 40 -11.17 11.89 4.39
C SER A 40 -10.55 10.69 5.13
N GLU A 41 -10.82 10.56 6.44
CA GLU A 41 -10.35 9.40 7.21
C GLU A 41 -10.83 8.08 6.58
N THR A 42 -12.07 8.05 6.09
CA THR A 42 -12.62 6.87 5.40
C THR A 42 -11.94 6.60 4.07
N ASP A 43 -11.56 7.63 3.30
CA ASP A 43 -10.90 7.43 2.01
C ASP A 43 -9.49 6.87 2.20
N ILE A 44 -8.74 7.40 3.17
CA ILE A 44 -7.38 6.94 3.48
C ILE A 44 -7.43 5.51 4.03
N MET A 45 -8.37 5.21 4.95
CA MET A 45 -8.55 3.84 5.44
C MET A 45 -8.95 2.89 4.32
N LYS A 46 -9.82 3.31 3.39
CA LYS A 46 -10.18 2.49 2.24
C LYS A 46 -8.94 2.17 1.40
N SER A 47 -8.15 3.16 1.01
CA SER A 47 -6.93 2.91 0.23
C SER A 47 -5.95 1.99 0.96
N LEU A 48 -5.86 2.10 2.29
CA LEU A 48 -5.05 1.19 3.11
C LEU A 48 -5.57 -0.26 3.07
N ILE A 49 -6.89 -0.44 3.10
CA ILE A 49 -7.54 -1.75 2.97
C ILE A 49 -7.31 -2.31 1.57
N ASP A 50 -7.42 -1.49 0.52
CA ASP A 50 -7.20 -1.93 -0.86
C ASP A 50 -5.74 -2.44 -1.03
N ILE A 51 -4.74 -1.72 -0.48
CA ILE A 51 -3.34 -2.19 -0.43
C ILE A 51 -3.21 -3.49 0.37
N PHE A 52 -3.83 -3.55 1.55
CA PHE A 52 -3.72 -4.72 2.44
C PHE A 52 -4.36 -5.97 1.84
N THR A 53 -5.48 -5.82 1.13
CA THR A 53 -6.20 -6.94 0.51
C THR A 53 -5.68 -7.28 -0.89
N GLY A 54 -4.95 -6.37 -1.53
CA GLY A 54 -4.48 -6.51 -2.91
C GLY A 54 -5.59 -6.34 -3.96
N GLU A 55 -6.78 -5.88 -3.57
CA GLU A 55 -7.93 -5.73 -4.46
C GLU A 55 -8.74 -4.47 -4.11
N ILE A 56 -9.39 -3.88 -5.12
CA ILE A 56 -10.24 -2.70 -4.90
C ILE A 56 -11.55 -3.14 -4.24
N GLN A 57 -11.73 -2.78 -2.97
CA GLN A 57 -12.93 -3.13 -2.23
C GLN A 57 -14.12 -2.23 -2.60
N GLN A 58 -15.31 -2.82 -2.67
CA GLN A 58 -16.53 -2.03 -2.76
C GLN A 58 -16.72 -1.20 -1.49
N MET A 59 -17.17 0.05 -1.64
CA MET A 59 -17.32 0.95 -0.50
C MET A 59 -18.39 0.38 0.46
N PRO A 60 -18.04 0.09 1.73
CA PRO A 60 -18.99 -0.40 2.71
C PRO A 60 -20.06 0.64 3.04
N TYR A 61 -21.13 0.23 3.75
CA TYR A 61 -22.20 1.13 4.18
C TYR A 61 -21.63 2.34 4.94
N ARG A 62 -21.79 3.53 4.34
CA ARG A 62 -21.02 4.76 4.64
C ARG A 62 -20.95 5.10 6.13
N ASN A 63 -22.06 4.97 6.85
CA ASN A 63 -22.14 5.35 8.26
C ASN A 63 -21.42 4.35 9.19
N SER A 64 -21.62 3.05 8.96
CA SER A 64 -20.99 2.00 9.76
C SER A 64 -19.48 1.98 9.55
N PHE A 65 -19.03 2.15 8.30
CA PHE A 65 -17.61 2.23 8.01
C PHE A 65 -16.96 3.44 8.68
N LYS A 66 -17.56 4.64 8.54
CA LYS A 66 -17.07 5.85 9.21
C LYS A 66 -16.93 5.66 10.72
N LYS A 67 -17.89 4.99 11.36
CA LYS A 67 -17.80 4.65 12.79
C LYS A 67 -16.61 3.73 13.07
N ASN A 68 -16.50 2.62 12.34
CA ASN A 68 -15.41 1.65 12.52
C ASN A 68 -14.03 2.29 12.33
N VAL A 69 -13.84 3.12 11.29
CA VAL A 69 -12.58 3.85 11.07
C VAL A 69 -12.25 4.76 12.24
N SER A 70 -13.24 5.50 12.76
CA SER A 70 -13.05 6.40 13.88
C SER A 70 -12.72 5.66 15.18
N GLU A 71 -13.36 4.52 15.44
CA GLU A 71 -13.11 3.69 16.62
C GLU A 71 -11.77 2.96 16.53
N TYR A 72 -11.39 2.49 15.34
CA TYR A 72 -10.09 1.87 15.08
C TYR A 72 -8.95 2.86 15.29
N LYS A 73 -9.06 4.07 14.73
CA LYS A 73 -8.07 5.16 14.96
C LYS A 73 -7.87 5.44 16.45
N LYS A 74 -8.96 5.47 17.21
CA LYS A 74 -8.94 5.73 18.66
C LYS A 74 -8.53 4.52 19.50
N CYS A 75 -8.15 3.41 18.87
CA CYS A 75 -7.81 2.16 19.53
C CYS A 75 -8.95 1.63 20.44
N ILE A 76 -10.21 1.83 20.03
CA ILE A 76 -11.39 1.34 20.78
C ILE A 76 -11.75 -0.08 20.33
N ILE A 77 -11.50 -0.40 19.06
CA ILE A 77 -11.78 -1.71 18.46
C ILE A 77 -10.55 -2.23 17.74
N SER A 78 -10.36 -3.55 17.75
CA SER A 78 -9.33 -4.22 16.94
C SER A 78 -9.86 -4.85 15.66
N LYS A 79 -11.17 -5.14 15.61
CA LYS A 79 -11.81 -5.82 14.50
C LYS A 79 -13.18 -5.23 14.23
N ALA A 80 -13.59 -5.25 12.97
CA ALA A 80 -14.92 -4.89 12.54
C ALA A 80 -15.21 -5.52 11.18
N GLY A 81 -16.48 -5.78 10.85
CA GLY A 81 -16.84 -6.43 9.57
C GLY A 81 -16.42 -5.68 8.30
N TYR A 82 -15.99 -4.42 8.40
CA TYR A 82 -15.48 -3.61 7.28
C TYR A 82 -13.98 -3.30 7.40
N LEU A 83 -13.27 -3.93 8.34
CA LEU A 83 -11.83 -3.79 8.57
C LEU A 83 -11.22 -5.20 8.55
N PRO A 84 -10.79 -5.72 7.39
CA PRO A 84 -10.40 -7.12 7.22
C PRO A 84 -9.03 -7.47 7.84
N PHE A 85 -8.52 -6.64 8.74
CA PHE A 85 -7.18 -6.75 9.31
C PHE A 85 -6.96 -7.98 10.22
N ASP A 86 -8.02 -8.73 10.53
CA ASP A 86 -7.97 -10.00 11.27
C ASP A 86 -8.24 -11.25 10.39
N ASP A 87 -8.55 -11.09 9.10
CA ASP A 87 -8.74 -12.21 8.18
C ASP A 87 -7.38 -12.81 7.80
N SER A 88 -7.16 -14.06 8.20
CA SER A 88 -5.88 -14.75 8.00
C SER A 88 -5.51 -14.95 6.52
N ARG A 89 -6.48 -14.96 5.59
CA ARG A 89 -6.20 -15.06 4.15
C ARG A 89 -5.54 -13.78 3.65
N PHE A 90 -6.11 -12.63 3.99
CA PHE A 90 -5.54 -11.34 3.61
C PHE A 90 -4.21 -11.08 4.34
N ILE A 91 -4.09 -11.45 5.63
CA ILE A 91 -2.81 -11.34 6.36
C ILE A 91 -1.71 -12.13 5.66
N ASN A 92 -1.96 -13.40 5.32
CA ASN A 92 -0.95 -14.24 4.68
C ASN A 92 -0.59 -13.72 3.28
N SER A 93 -1.58 -13.33 2.47
CA SER A 93 -1.31 -12.78 1.14
C SER A 93 -0.52 -11.47 1.20
N PHE A 94 -0.87 -10.59 2.14
CA PHE A 94 -0.17 -9.32 2.35
C PHE A 94 1.26 -9.57 2.81
N LYS A 95 1.44 -10.49 3.78
CA LYS A 95 2.76 -10.91 4.25
C LYS A 95 3.64 -11.37 3.09
N ASP A 96 3.15 -12.30 2.27
CA ASP A 96 3.90 -12.83 1.12
C ASP A 96 4.25 -11.72 0.13
N SER A 97 3.32 -10.80 -0.13
CA SER A 97 3.54 -9.66 -1.02
C SER A 97 4.62 -8.70 -0.50
N VAL A 98 4.62 -8.40 0.80
CA VAL A 98 5.63 -7.54 1.42
C VAL A 98 6.98 -8.24 1.49
N GLU A 99 7.03 -9.51 1.92
CA GLU A 99 8.29 -10.26 2.04
C GLU A 99 9.00 -10.42 0.68
N GLN A 100 8.22 -10.66 -0.39
CA GLN A 100 8.73 -10.83 -1.75
C GLN A 100 8.93 -9.52 -2.53
N ASN A 101 8.71 -8.35 -1.91
CA ASN A 101 8.77 -7.04 -2.59
C ASN A 101 7.96 -7.02 -3.89
N LYS A 102 6.72 -7.53 -3.86
CA LYS A 102 5.94 -7.59 -5.10
C LYS A 102 5.71 -6.18 -5.64
N LYS A 103 6.03 -6.02 -6.93
CA LYS A 103 5.97 -4.76 -7.68
C LYS A 103 4.61 -4.06 -7.55
N ASP A 104 3.52 -4.80 -7.68
CA ASP A 104 2.14 -4.28 -7.56
C ASP A 104 1.87 -3.66 -6.18
N THR A 105 2.42 -4.26 -5.12
CA THR A 105 2.24 -3.83 -3.73
C THR A 105 3.06 -2.57 -3.45
N LEU A 106 4.30 -2.53 -3.92
CA LEU A 106 5.17 -1.35 -3.84
C LEU A 106 4.61 -0.17 -4.66
N GLU A 107 4.15 -0.43 -5.88
CA GLU A 107 3.49 0.57 -6.74
C GLU A 107 2.22 1.12 -6.07
N SER A 108 1.39 0.24 -5.51
CA SER A 108 0.17 0.65 -4.80
C SER A 108 0.47 1.53 -3.59
N MET A 109 1.49 1.18 -2.80
CA MET A 109 1.95 2.02 -1.68
C MET A 109 2.53 3.35 -2.18
N SER A 110 3.30 3.35 -3.28
CA SER A 110 3.86 4.56 -3.88
C SER A 110 2.77 5.53 -4.33
N VAL A 111 1.74 5.03 -5.02
CA VAL A 111 0.56 5.80 -5.42
C VAL A 111 -0.17 6.34 -4.18
N PHE A 112 -0.38 5.52 -3.16
CA PHE A 112 -1.02 5.96 -1.92
C PHE A 112 -0.26 7.09 -1.22
N ILE A 113 1.07 6.97 -1.09
CA ILE A 113 1.90 8.02 -0.50
C ILE A 113 1.80 9.30 -1.35
N ASN A 114 1.94 9.19 -2.68
CA ASN A 114 1.85 10.31 -3.61
C ASN A 114 0.50 11.02 -3.52
N ASP A 115 -0.60 10.28 -3.41
CA ASP A 115 -1.94 10.85 -3.41
C ASP A 115 -2.32 11.42 -2.04
N LYS A 116 -1.98 10.71 -0.96
CA LYS A 116 -2.54 10.98 0.36
C LYS A 116 -1.64 11.80 1.26
N PHE A 117 -0.32 11.73 1.12
CA PHE A 117 0.62 12.34 2.06
C PHE A 117 1.26 13.63 1.55
N SER A 118 1.55 14.53 2.48
CA SER A 118 2.34 15.72 2.20
C SER A 118 3.81 15.34 2.17
N GLU A 119 4.51 15.66 1.07
CA GLU A 119 5.96 15.44 0.93
C GLU A 119 6.76 16.03 2.10
N GLN A 120 6.35 17.21 2.57
CA GLN A 120 6.96 17.91 3.71
C GLN A 120 6.82 17.16 5.04
N LYS A 121 5.86 16.23 5.14
CA LYS A 121 5.59 15.44 6.35
C LYS A 121 6.11 14.00 6.29
N LEU A 122 6.66 13.54 5.15
CA LEU A 122 7.14 12.16 5.03
C LEU A 122 8.28 11.88 6.02
N LYS A 123 9.23 12.81 6.12
CA LYS A 123 10.34 12.72 7.09
C LYS A 123 9.83 12.63 8.52
N TRP A 124 8.87 13.47 8.88
CA TRP A 124 8.23 13.44 10.19
C TRP A 124 7.51 12.11 10.44
N LEU A 125 6.74 11.61 9.47
CA LEU A 125 6.01 10.34 9.59
C LEU A 125 6.96 9.17 9.85
N VAL A 126 8.01 9.04 9.05
CA VAL A 126 9.00 7.97 9.18
C VAL A 126 9.72 8.08 10.53
N SER A 127 10.17 9.27 10.89
CA SER A 127 10.84 9.52 12.18
C SER A 127 9.93 9.15 13.36
N ALA A 128 8.66 9.56 13.31
CA ALA A 128 7.67 9.23 14.33
C ALA A 128 7.47 7.72 14.44
N VAL A 129 7.31 7.00 13.32
CA VAL A 129 7.13 5.54 13.35
C VAL A 129 8.38 4.83 13.90
N ILE A 130 9.59 5.26 13.52
CA ILE A 130 10.84 4.70 14.08
C ILE A 130 10.92 4.94 15.59
N GLU A 131 10.65 6.17 16.04
CA GLU A 131 10.66 6.51 17.47
C GLU A 131 9.67 5.63 18.26
N ILE A 132 8.50 5.33 17.70
CA ILE A 132 7.53 4.41 18.32
C ILE A 132 8.09 3.00 18.40
N ILE A 133 8.61 2.47 17.30
CA ILE A 133 9.15 1.10 17.27
C ILE A 133 10.25 0.95 18.33
N CYS A 134 11.15 1.94 18.41
CA CYS A 134 12.26 1.93 19.35
C CYS A 134 11.80 2.02 20.81
N ASN A 135 10.80 2.87 21.09
CA ASN A 135 10.30 3.11 22.44
C ASN A 135 9.21 2.13 22.91
N ASP A 136 8.59 1.36 22.00
CA ASP A 136 7.62 0.33 22.37
C ASP A 136 8.34 -0.87 23.01
N GLY A 137 8.27 -0.95 24.34
CA GLY A 137 8.92 -1.99 25.12
C GLY A 137 8.35 -3.41 24.92
N THR A 138 7.30 -3.58 24.12
CA THR A 138 6.76 -4.90 23.76
C THR A 138 7.35 -5.47 22.47
N ILE A 139 8.02 -4.64 21.66
CA ILE A 139 8.74 -5.08 20.45
C ILE A 139 10.15 -5.54 20.88
N ALA A 140 10.55 -6.75 20.51
CA ALA A 140 11.87 -7.28 20.82
C ALA A 140 12.99 -6.48 20.12
N ASP A 141 14.12 -6.28 20.79
CA ASP A 141 15.26 -5.54 20.22
C ASP A 141 15.86 -6.19 18.97
N LEU A 142 15.66 -7.51 18.83
CA LEU A 142 16.07 -8.31 17.69
C LEU A 142 15.03 -8.37 16.56
N GLU A 143 13.86 -7.75 16.72
CA GLU A 143 12.88 -7.64 15.63
C GLU A 143 13.48 -6.82 14.49
N THR A 144 13.24 -7.25 13.25
CA THR A 144 13.77 -6.59 12.05
C THR A 144 12.67 -5.86 11.27
N PHE A 145 12.99 -4.66 10.80
CA PHE A 145 12.13 -3.87 9.93
C PHE A 145 12.87 -3.54 8.63
N LYS A 146 12.19 -3.66 7.49
CA LYS A 146 12.71 -3.24 6.19
C LYS A 146 12.96 -1.73 6.20
N VAL A 147 14.14 -1.32 5.77
CA VAL A 147 14.49 0.09 5.52
C VAL A 147 14.52 0.41 4.03
N SER A 148 14.59 -0.62 3.19
CA SER A 148 14.40 -0.59 1.74
C SER A 148 13.94 -1.97 1.22
N SER A 149 13.69 -2.11 -0.09
CA SER A 149 13.44 -3.43 -0.71
C SER A 149 14.55 -4.44 -0.36
N ASN A 150 15.81 -4.00 -0.26
CA ASN A 150 16.98 -4.89 -0.17
C ASN A 150 17.63 -4.92 1.22
N GLU A 151 17.23 -4.04 2.14
CA GLU A 151 17.86 -3.92 3.46
C GLU A 151 16.81 -3.93 4.57
N SER A 152 17.14 -4.62 5.67
CA SER A 152 16.39 -4.57 6.93
C SER A 152 17.33 -4.26 8.08
N LYS A 153 16.83 -3.55 9.09
CA LYS A 153 17.58 -3.24 10.32
C LYS A 153 16.86 -3.81 11.54
N LEU A 154 17.64 -4.21 12.52
CA LEU A 154 17.13 -4.56 13.86
C LEU A 154 16.53 -3.31 14.51
N LYS A 155 15.49 -3.47 15.33
CA LYS A 155 14.87 -2.39 16.11
C LYS A 155 15.91 -1.52 16.81
N GLN A 156 16.86 -2.13 17.53
CA GLN A 156 17.91 -1.42 18.26
C GLN A 156 18.86 -0.58 17.37
N LYS A 157 18.83 -0.80 16.05
CA LYS A 157 19.63 -0.11 15.03
C LYS A 157 18.82 0.84 14.14
N LEU A 158 17.50 0.95 14.34
CA LEU A 158 16.66 1.81 13.51
C LEU A 158 16.95 3.31 13.70
N LEU A 159 17.32 3.75 14.90
CA LEU A 159 17.72 5.14 15.14
C LEU A 159 19.02 5.53 14.42
N GLU A 160 19.82 4.54 14.01
CA GLU A 160 21.05 4.72 13.22
C GLU A 160 20.77 4.64 11.71
N ALA A 161 19.50 4.57 11.28
CA ALA A 161 19.15 4.57 9.86
C ALA A 161 19.33 5.98 9.26
N GLU A 162 20.16 6.05 8.21
CA GLU A 162 20.43 7.29 7.48
C GLU A 162 19.46 7.48 6.30
N VAL A 163 19.07 6.39 5.65
CA VAL A 163 18.20 6.38 4.47
C VAL A 163 17.04 5.40 4.70
N ILE A 164 15.82 5.83 4.38
CA ILE A 164 14.62 5.01 4.42
C ILE A 164 13.85 5.16 3.11
N GLU A 165 13.62 4.03 2.42
CA GLU A 165 12.62 3.95 1.38
C GLU A 165 11.24 3.76 2.02
N ILE A 166 10.41 4.79 1.92
CA ILE A 166 9.18 4.89 2.73
C ILE A 166 8.14 3.82 2.37
N GLU A 167 8.05 3.41 1.09
CA GLU A 167 7.12 2.37 0.66
C GLU A 167 7.39 1.04 1.38
N SER A 168 8.61 0.54 1.25
CA SER A 168 9.06 -0.71 1.88
C SER A 168 8.94 -0.65 3.40
N PHE A 169 9.34 0.46 4.02
CA PHE A 169 9.26 0.64 5.46
C PHE A 169 7.81 0.60 5.99
N LEU A 170 6.90 1.40 5.41
CA LEU A 170 5.51 1.44 5.89
C LEU A 170 4.78 0.11 5.67
N LEU A 171 5.02 -0.55 4.54
CA LEU A 171 4.49 -1.89 4.26
C LEU A 171 4.97 -2.90 5.29
N ASP A 172 6.25 -2.85 5.67
CA ASP A 172 6.83 -3.78 6.63
C ASP A 172 6.34 -3.54 8.07
N VAL A 173 6.13 -2.29 8.44
CA VAL A 173 5.49 -1.92 9.72
C VAL A 173 4.05 -2.42 9.76
N MET A 174 3.30 -2.28 8.67
CA MET A 174 1.96 -2.88 8.55
C MET A 174 2.02 -4.41 8.66
N ARG A 175 2.96 -5.05 7.97
CA ARG A 175 3.19 -6.51 8.02
C ARG A 175 3.42 -6.94 9.46
N TYR A 176 4.33 -6.28 10.18
CA TYR A 176 4.61 -6.55 11.59
C TYR A 176 3.33 -6.52 12.44
N ILE A 177 2.53 -5.47 12.33
CA ILE A 177 1.30 -5.31 13.13
C ILE A 177 0.31 -6.45 12.86
N PHE A 178 0.03 -6.74 11.59
CA PHE A 178 -1.02 -7.68 11.22
C PHE A 178 -0.60 -9.15 11.35
N VAL A 179 0.65 -9.49 11.01
CA VAL A 179 1.18 -10.85 11.17
C VAL A 179 1.25 -11.25 12.64
N ASN A 180 1.68 -10.33 13.51
CA ASN A 180 1.70 -10.56 14.97
C ASN A 180 0.32 -10.42 15.62
N LYS A 181 -0.73 -10.10 14.84
CA LYS A 181 -2.11 -9.92 15.31
C LYS A 181 -2.19 -9.00 16.53
N ILE A 182 -1.46 -7.88 16.48
CA ILE A 182 -1.40 -6.93 17.59
C ILE A 182 -2.81 -6.40 17.83
N ASP A 183 -3.35 -6.65 19.03
CA ASP A 183 -4.66 -6.13 19.43
C ASP A 183 -4.62 -4.61 19.47
N ASN A 184 -5.40 -3.97 18.60
CA ASN A 184 -5.40 -2.52 18.47
C ASN A 184 -5.77 -1.81 19.77
N THR A 185 -6.55 -2.45 20.66
CA THR A 185 -7.03 -1.83 21.90
C THR A 185 -5.91 -1.53 22.89
N VAL A 186 -4.77 -2.22 22.78
CA VAL A 186 -3.60 -1.93 23.63
C VAL A 186 -2.94 -0.59 23.29
N GLY A 187 -3.25 -0.01 22.14
CA GLY A 187 -2.81 1.33 21.72
C GLY A 187 -3.60 2.46 22.38
N LYS A 188 -4.70 2.15 23.08
CA LYS A 188 -5.60 3.15 23.67
C LYS A 188 -4.90 4.14 24.61
N PRO A 189 -4.03 3.71 25.55
CA PRO A 189 -3.23 4.62 26.35
C PRO A 189 -2.31 5.54 25.53
N THR A 190 -1.69 5.01 24.47
CA THR A 190 -0.82 5.80 23.59
C THR A 190 -1.63 6.86 22.84
N PHE A 191 -2.82 6.50 22.36
CA PHE A 191 -3.72 7.44 21.72
C PHE A 191 -4.14 8.57 22.68
N GLU A 192 -4.51 8.24 23.93
CA GLU A 192 -4.92 9.24 24.92
C GLU A 192 -3.77 10.10 25.44
N ALA A 193 -2.53 9.61 25.37
CA ALA A 193 -1.34 10.39 25.68
C ALA A 193 -0.99 11.41 24.58
N TRP A 194 -1.33 11.13 23.32
CA TRP A 194 -0.89 11.94 22.18
C TRP A 194 -1.97 12.74 21.49
N TYR A 195 -3.24 12.41 21.75
CA TYR A 195 -4.36 13.14 21.19
C TYR A 195 -5.21 13.69 22.32
N SER A 196 -5.70 14.90 22.16
CA SER A 196 -6.65 15.52 23.10
C SER A 196 -7.85 16.11 22.38
N LYS A 197 -8.91 16.45 23.12
CA LYS A 197 -10.08 17.14 22.58
C LYS A 197 -10.62 18.15 23.60
N ILE A 198 -11.01 19.32 23.12
CA ILE A 198 -11.58 20.40 23.95
C ILE A 198 -13.11 20.24 23.97
N GLY A 199 -13.58 19.18 24.63
CA GLY A 199 -15.01 18.88 24.79
C GLY A 199 -15.44 17.58 24.10
N GLU A 200 -16.61 17.06 24.50
CA GLU A 200 -17.03 15.72 24.09
C GLU A 200 -17.19 15.54 22.58
N ARG A 201 -17.70 16.58 21.90
CA ARG A 201 -18.02 16.61 20.47
C ARG A 201 -16.91 17.22 19.59
N ALA A 202 -15.84 17.72 20.20
CA ALA A 202 -14.71 18.27 19.45
C ALA A 202 -13.92 17.14 18.75
N PRO A 203 -13.32 17.43 17.58
CA PRO A 203 -12.37 16.50 16.97
C PRO A 203 -11.19 16.27 17.92
N TRP A 204 -10.59 15.08 17.82
CA TRP A 204 -9.31 14.81 18.47
C TRP A 204 -8.19 15.48 17.67
N GLU A 205 -7.30 16.17 18.38
CA GLU A 205 -6.14 16.87 17.84
C GLU A 205 -4.87 16.23 18.37
N PHE A 206 -3.87 16.07 17.51
CA PHE A 206 -2.56 15.55 17.90
C PHE A 206 -1.79 16.61 18.70
N THR A 207 -1.31 16.24 19.89
CA THR A 207 -0.64 17.14 20.84
C THR A 207 0.79 16.74 21.19
N ASN A 208 1.27 15.57 20.75
CA ASN A 208 2.65 15.16 21.02
C ASN A 208 3.63 15.84 20.04
N ALA A 209 4.02 17.08 20.35
CA ALA A 209 4.89 17.90 19.50
C ALA A 209 6.34 17.36 19.36
N GLU A 210 6.82 16.58 20.35
CA GLU A 210 8.19 16.06 20.37
C GLU A 210 8.37 14.81 19.49
N LEU A 211 7.27 14.12 19.15
CA LEU A 211 7.33 12.90 18.34
C LEU A 211 7.82 13.20 16.93
N GLY A 212 8.80 12.41 16.47
CA GLY A 212 9.35 12.48 15.12
C GLY A 212 10.32 13.64 14.91
N GLN A 213 10.82 14.25 15.98
CA GLN A 213 11.79 15.37 15.95
C GLN A 213 13.24 14.91 16.14
N HIS A 214 13.49 13.64 16.48
CA HIS A 214 14.81 13.15 16.89
C HIS A 214 15.67 12.62 15.72
N MET A 215 15.12 12.55 14.51
CA MET A 215 15.82 12.04 13.31
C MET A 215 15.95 13.09 12.19
N ASN A 216 16.45 14.28 12.54
CA ASN A 216 16.57 15.40 11.60
C ASN A 216 17.54 15.15 10.43
N GLY A 217 18.39 14.14 10.50
CA GLY A 217 19.33 13.76 9.44
C GLY A 217 18.78 12.76 8.40
N ILE A 218 17.64 12.10 8.68
CA ILE A 218 17.19 10.98 7.85
C ILE A 218 16.81 11.44 6.43
N GLU A 219 17.29 10.72 5.43
CA GLU A 219 16.92 10.85 4.03
C GLU A 219 15.76 9.91 3.72
N ILE A 220 14.73 10.43 3.05
CA ILE A 220 13.59 9.64 2.60
C ILE A 220 13.71 9.44 1.10
N THR A 221 13.88 8.19 0.68
CA THR A 221 13.84 7.79 -0.72
C THR A 221 12.47 7.21 -1.07
N ARG A 222 12.19 7.11 -2.36
CA ARG A 222 10.94 6.57 -2.91
C ARG A 222 11.25 5.33 -3.72
N TYR A 223 10.36 4.36 -3.66
CA TYR A 223 10.40 3.20 -4.54
C TYR A 223 10.50 3.63 -6.01
N ASN A 224 11.47 3.08 -6.72
CA ASN A 224 11.68 3.31 -8.14
C ASN A 224 11.61 2.00 -8.93
N PRO A 225 10.51 1.73 -9.66
CA PRO A 225 10.32 0.48 -10.38
C PRO A 225 11.33 0.24 -11.50
N SER A 226 12.08 1.27 -11.95
CA SER A 226 13.05 1.13 -13.05
C SER A 226 14.40 0.55 -12.65
N VAL A 227 14.70 0.47 -11.35
CA VAL A 227 16.01 -0.01 -10.85
C VAL A 227 15.99 -1.52 -10.60
N GLU A 228 14.85 -2.09 -10.20
CA GLU A 228 14.71 -3.52 -9.86
C GLU A 228 14.74 -4.46 -11.07
N ASP A 229 14.48 -3.96 -12.29
CA ASP A 229 14.51 -4.77 -13.52
C ASP A 229 15.96 -5.06 -14.02
N VAL A 230 16.99 -4.39 -13.48
CA VAL A 230 18.38 -4.54 -13.93
C VAL A 230 19.11 -5.69 -13.22
N GLU A 231 18.76 -6.02 -11.98
CA GLU A 231 19.50 -7.02 -11.18
C GLU A 231 19.20 -8.49 -11.53
N LYS A 232 18.24 -8.76 -12.43
CA LYS A 232 17.86 -10.14 -12.82
C LYS A 232 18.54 -10.66 -14.10
N GLN A 233 19.45 -9.91 -14.72
CA GLN A 233 20.05 -10.28 -16.01
C GLN A 233 21.59 -10.41 -15.98
N GLU A 234 22.21 -11.02 -14.97
CA GLU A 234 23.62 -11.46 -15.11
C GLU A 234 23.87 -12.81 -14.42
N TYR A 235 23.39 -13.89 -15.02
CA TYR A 235 24.03 -15.22 -14.95
C TYR A 235 23.72 -15.97 -16.25
N ILE A 236 24.48 -15.68 -17.31
CA ILE A 236 24.63 -16.60 -18.45
C ILE A 236 25.94 -17.34 -18.15
N GLU A 237 25.84 -18.59 -17.70
CA GLU A 237 26.95 -19.52 -17.81
C GLU A 237 27.16 -19.80 -19.30
N GLU A 238 28.20 -19.20 -19.89
CA GLU A 238 28.75 -19.65 -21.17
C GLU A 238 29.31 -21.06 -20.97
N SER A 239 28.58 -22.07 -21.44
CA SER A 239 29.15 -23.39 -21.68
C SER A 239 29.42 -23.56 -23.17
N ASP A 240 30.69 -23.41 -23.55
CA ASP A 240 31.23 -23.80 -24.84
C ASP A 240 31.09 -25.31 -25.05
N VAL A 241 30.33 -25.74 -26.06
CA VAL A 241 30.60 -27.00 -26.77
C VAL A 241 30.14 -26.88 -28.23
N GLU A 242 31.10 -26.73 -29.15
CA GLU A 242 30.94 -27.08 -30.56
C GLU A 242 30.92 -28.62 -30.71
N PHE A 243 30.02 -29.16 -31.53
CA PHE A 243 30.33 -30.28 -32.44
C PHE A 243 29.28 -30.37 -33.57
N GLU A 244 29.77 -30.55 -34.79
CA GLU A 244 29.08 -30.56 -36.09
C GLU A 244 28.43 -31.92 -36.45
N GLU A 245 27.46 -31.84 -37.40
CA GLU A 245 27.06 -32.83 -38.44
C GLU A 245 26.46 -34.19 -38.00
N GLU A 246 25.52 -34.88 -38.68
CA GLU A 246 24.89 -34.81 -40.00
C GLU A 246 23.56 -35.65 -40.01
N PHE A 247 22.63 -35.27 -40.89
CA PHE A 247 21.49 -35.92 -41.57
C PHE A 247 20.80 -37.28 -41.24
N HIS A 248 19.46 -37.19 -41.46
CA HIS A 248 18.47 -38.12 -42.07
C HIS A 248 17.93 -39.37 -41.33
N SER A 249 16.61 -39.39 -41.10
CA SER A 249 15.67 -40.24 -41.87
C SER A 249 14.19 -39.97 -41.54
N ASN A 250 13.36 -40.00 -42.59
CA ASN A 250 11.90 -39.80 -42.61
C ASN A 250 11.11 -40.82 -41.77
N VAL A 251 10.00 -40.38 -41.15
CA VAL A 251 8.77 -41.18 -41.03
C VAL A 251 7.56 -40.25 -41.13
N GLU A 252 6.71 -40.50 -42.14
CA GLU A 252 5.36 -39.95 -42.31
C GLU A 252 4.43 -40.45 -41.19
N SER A 253 3.59 -39.55 -40.67
CA SER A 253 2.30 -39.91 -40.11
C SER A 253 1.39 -38.69 -40.13
N ASP A 254 0.32 -38.82 -40.90
CA ASP A 254 -0.83 -37.93 -40.96
C ASP A 254 -1.36 -37.59 -39.56
N ASP A 255 -1.65 -36.31 -39.32
CA ASP A 255 -2.87 -35.93 -38.61
C ASP A 255 -3.29 -34.51 -38.96
N ALA A 256 -4.54 -34.42 -39.42
CA ALA A 256 -5.17 -33.21 -39.89
C ALA A 256 -5.41 -32.22 -38.74
N ILE A 257 -4.77 -31.05 -38.80
CA ILE A 257 -5.18 -29.90 -37.99
C ILE A 257 -5.63 -28.78 -38.94
N THR A 258 -6.94 -28.55 -38.89
CA THR A 258 -7.69 -27.49 -39.55
C THR A 258 -7.08 -26.12 -39.24
N LYS A 259 -6.53 -25.45 -40.26
CA LYS A 259 -6.13 -24.04 -40.19
C LYS A 259 -7.38 -23.18 -40.04
N GLN A 260 -7.71 -22.75 -38.83
CA GLN A 260 -8.64 -21.62 -38.65
C GLN A 260 -7.89 -20.34 -38.98
N VAL A 261 -8.35 -19.68 -40.06
CA VAL A 261 -7.93 -18.33 -40.43
C VAL A 261 -8.57 -17.36 -39.42
N LEU A 262 -7.76 -16.78 -38.53
CA LEU A 262 -8.21 -15.70 -37.66
C LEU A 262 -8.35 -14.43 -38.52
N ASN A 263 -9.59 -14.13 -38.92
CA ASN A 263 -9.90 -12.91 -39.66
C ASN A 263 -9.81 -11.74 -38.68
N ASN A 264 -8.76 -10.91 -38.76
CA ASN A 264 -8.57 -9.74 -37.90
C ASN A 264 -9.63 -8.67 -38.23
N PRO A 265 -10.61 -8.37 -37.35
CA PRO A 265 -11.57 -7.32 -37.65
C PRO A 265 -10.88 -5.96 -37.49
N LYS A 266 -10.90 -5.18 -38.57
CA LYS A 266 -10.40 -3.81 -38.64
C LYS A 266 -11.16 -2.94 -37.63
N VAL A 267 -10.52 -2.59 -36.52
CA VAL A 267 -11.09 -1.67 -35.52
C VAL A 267 -11.06 -0.25 -36.10
N ILE A 268 -12.23 0.35 -36.31
CA ILE A 268 -12.38 1.74 -36.75
C ILE A 268 -13.00 2.52 -35.59
N ASN A 269 -12.22 3.39 -34.94
CA ASN A 269 -12.73 4.32 -33.94
C ASN A 269 -13.28 5.56 -34.66
N GLN A 270 -14.59 5.80 -34.55
CA GLN A 270 -15.24 7.04 -35.02
C GLN A 270 -15.88 7.75 -33.83
N TYR A 271 -15.71 9.08 -33.76
CA TYR A 271 -16.37 9.93 -32.77
C TYR A 271 -17.34 10.87 -33.50
N ALA A 272 -18.63 10.66 -33.29
CA ALA A 272 -19.72 11.53 -33.76
C ALA A 272 -20.91 11.38 -32.80
N ASP A 273 -21.73 12.43 -32.66
CA ASP A 273 -22.88 12.44 -31.75
C ASP A 273 -24.01 11.48 -32.18
N ASN A 274 -24.00 10.97 -33.42
CA ASN A 274 -24.82 9.85 -33.88
C ASN A 274 -24.05 9.03 -34.94
N ILE A 275 -23.94 7.71 -34.74
CA ILE A 275 -23.30 6.77 -35.68
C ILE A 275 -24.36 5.80 -36.20
N TYR A 276 -24.51 5.70 -37.53
CA TYR A 276 -25.38 4.72 -38.19
C TYR A 276 -24.51 3.74 -38.98
N ASN A 277 -24.45 2.49 -38.54
CA ASN A 277 -23.78 1.41 -39.28
C ASN A 277 -24.80 0.74 -40.20
N ILE A 278 -24.60 0.87 -41.52
CA ILE A 278 -25.39 0.15 -42.52
C ILE A 278 -24.54 -1.03 -43.00
N GLU A 279 -24.93 -2.24 -42.61
CA GLU A 279 -24.14 -3.46 -42.84
C GLU A 279 -24.40 -4.09 -44.21
N HIS A 280 -25.50 -3.74 -44.89
CA HIS A 280 -25.85 -4.26 -46.21
C HIS A 280 -26.84 -3.34 -46.94
N VAL A 281 -26.68 -3.16 -48.26
CA VAL A 281 -27.64 -2.46 -49.13
C VAL A 281 -27.97 -3.41 -50.28
N GLU A 282 -29.22 -3.87 -50.37
CA GLU A 282 -29.70 -4.61 -51.54
C GLU A 282 -30.14 -3.63 -52.65
N ASN A 283 -29.84 -4.01 -53.89
CA ASN A 283 -30.09 -3.23 -55.10
C ASN A 283 -31.55 -2.75 -55.18
N LEU A 284 -31.71 -1.44 -55.39
CA LEU A 284 -32.99 -0.83 -55.75
C LEU A 284 -33.29 -1.10 -57.23
N ASN A 285 -34.42 -1.74 -57.51
CA ASN A 285 -35.06 -1.73 -58.84
C ASN A 285 -35.75 -0.39 -59.10
#